data_AF-A0A699KSX4-F1
#
_entry.id   AF-A0A699KSX4-F1
#
_cell.length_a   1.000
_cell.length_b   1.000
_cell.length_c   1.000
_cell.angle_alpha   90.00
_cell.angle_beta   90.00
_cell.angle_gamma   90.00
#
_symmetry.space_group_name_H-M   'P 1'
#
loop_
_entity.id
_entity.type
_entity.pdbx_description
1 polymer ?
#
loop_
_entity_poly.entity_id
_entity_poly.type
_entity_poly.pdbx_seq_one_letter_code
_entity_poly.pdbx_strand_id
1 'polypeptide(L)'
;GALFLDYMSHVNHLKHNKMSKAGFMIMTMGCNTKNNFVDYGVFVMCHMETFKGVVDCCGFSKEGEEQIEELKDLRNKYVAKILLVDFNEVKKEIKRETHEYKKLPIKERMRLENDAFKKITARVKQMMK
;
A
#
# COMPACT_ATOMS: atom_id res chain seq x y z
N GLY A 1 21.85 10.94 -0.11
CA GLY A 1 21.99 12.18 -0.91
C GLY A 1 22.54 11.88 -2.30
N ALA A 2 23.79 11.42 -2.39
CA ALA A 2 24.52 11.22 -3.65
C ALA A 2 23.76 10.38 -4.70
N LEU A 3 23.33 9.16 -4.36
CA LEU A 3 22.63 8.25 -5.29
C LEU A 3 21.36 8.85 -5.92
N PHE A 4 20.63 9.70 -5.19
CA PHE A 4 19.42 10.35 -5.70
C PHE A 4 19.76 11.50 -6.67
N LEU A 5 20.82 12.26 -6.38
CA LEU A 5 21.32 13.30 -7.29
C LEU A 5 21.88 12.68 -8.57
N ASP A 6 22.61 11.57 -8.45
CA ASP A 6 23.14 10.82 -9.60
C ASP A 6 22.01 10.32 -10.51
N TYR A 7 20.96 9.76 -9.92
CA TYR A 7 19.75 9.38 -10.65
C TYR A 7 19.12 10.59 -11.37
N MET A 8 18.95 11.72 -10.67
CA MET A 8 18.40 12.94 -11.27
C MET A 8 19.24 13.48 -12.42
N SER A 9 20.56 13.38 -12.32
CA SER A 9 21.48 13.72 -13.41
C SER A 9 21.29 12.74 -14.58
N HIS A 10 21.21 11.45 -14.31
CA HIS A 10 21.03 10.42 -15.34
C HIS A 10 19.73 10.60 -16.14
N VAL A 11 18.63 10.96 -15.48
CA VAL A 11 17.35 11.22 -16.14
C VAL A 11 17.20 12.65 -16.67
N ASN A 12 18.27 13.46 -16.67
CA ASN A 12 18.25 14.87 -17.08
C ASN A 12 17.14 15.71 -16.42
N HIS A 13 16.91 15.49 -15.13
CA HIS A 13 15.83 16.16 -14.42
C HIS A 13 16.13 17.65 -14.21
N LEU A 14 15.20 18.53 -14.61
CA LEU A 14 15.35 20.00 -14.58
C LEU A 14 15.72 20.58 -13.20
N LYS A 15 15.44 19.85 -12.12
CA LYS A 15 15.73 20.29 -10.74
C LYS A 15 17.09 19.83 -10.21
N HIS A 16 17.86 19.03 -10.96
CA HIS A 16 19.17 18.53 -10.52
C HIS A 16 20.10 19.67 -10.06
N ASN A 17 20.24 20.72 -10.88
CA ASN A 17 21.12 21.85 -10.57
C ASN A 17 20.68 22.65 -9.34
N LYS A 18 19.38 22.66 -9.04
CA LYS A 18 18.86 23.32 -7.82
C LYS A 18 19.08 22.43 -6.59
N MET A 19 18.87 21.12 -6.70
CA MET A 19 19.03 20.20 -5.58
C MET A 19 20.50 19.91 -5.22
N SER A 20 21.40 19.85 -6.22
CA SER A 20 22.84 19.71 -5.99
C SER A 20 23.45 20.86 -5.19
N LYS A 21 22.81 22.05 -5.24
CA LYS A 21 23.21 23.25 -4.50
C LYS A 21 22.44 23.45 -3.20
N ALA A 22 21.40 22.66 -2.97
CA ALA A 22 20.60 22.74 -1.74
C ALA A 22 21.34 22.05 -0.60
N GLY A 23 21.41 22.70 0.56
CA GLY A 23 21.94 22.08 1.77
C GLY A 23 21.06 20.90 2.22
N PHE A 24 21.68 19.81 2.67
CA PHE A 24 20.95 18.74 3.33
C PHE A 24 20.58 19.18 4.74
N MET A 25 19.30 19.15 5.06
CA MET A 25 18.82 19.34 6.43
C MET A 25 18.27 18.01 6.94
N ILE A 26 18.85 17.49 8.02
CA ILE A 26 18.24 16.38 8.77
C ILE A 26 17.08 16.99 9.55
N MET A 27 15.88 16.57 9.21
CA MET A 27 14.66 17.13 9.74
C MET A 27 14.32 16.48 11.09
N THR A 28 14.22 17.28 12.15
CA THR A 28 13.75 16.83 13.46
C THR A 28 12.23 16.95 13.51
N MET A 29 11.51 15.83 13.51
CA MET A 29 10.06 15.82 13.67
C MET A 29 9.70 15.77 15.17
N GLY A 30 8.62 16.44 15.58
CA GLY A 30 8.15 16.41 16.97
C GLY A 30 7.58 15.06 17.42
N CYS A 31 7.24 14.19 16.46
CA CYS A 31 6.89 12.79 16.68
C CYS A 31 8.11 11.84 16.63
N ASN A 32 9.34 12.36 16.54
CA ASN A 32 10.55 11.52 16.60
C ASN A 32 10.57 10.79 17.94
N THR A 33 10.41 9.46 17.88
CA THR A 33 10.59 8.59 19.03
C THR A 33 12.07 8.41 19.29
N LYS A 34 12.46 8.36 20.57
CA LYS A 34 13.88 8.17 20.93
C LYS A 34 14.36 6.74 20.68
N ASN A 35 13.43 5.79 20.50
CA ASN A 35 13.76 4.38 20.65
C ASN A 35 12.90 3.43 19.82
N ASN A 36 12.75 3.64 18.51
CA ASN A 36 11.88 2.76 17.73
C ASN A 36 12.40 2.43 16.32
N PHE A 37 13.26 1.42 16.23
CA PHE A 37 13.74 0.82 14.97
C PHE A 37 12.60 0.20 14.13
N VAL A 38 11.43 -0.02 14.72
CA VAL A 38 10.33 -0.78 14.11
C VAL A 38 9.37 0.10 13.29
N ASP A 39 9.15 1.36 13.70
CA ASP A 39 8.08 2.21 13.14
C ASP A 39 8.53 3.31 12.18
N TYR A 40 9.83 3.42 11.89
CA TYR A 40 10.34 4.42 10.95
C TYR A 40 9.66 4.34 9.58
N GLY A 41 9.36 3.13 9.09
CA GLY A 41 8.64 2.94 7.83
C GLY A 41 7.22 3.53 7.87
N VAL A 42 6.51 3.39 8.98
CA VAL A 42 5.15 3.93 9.16
C VAL A 42 5.18 5.46 9.17
N PHE A 43 6.14 6.07 9.89
CA PHE A 43 6.34 7.52 9.89
C PHE A 43 6.71 8.05 8.49
N VAL A 44 7.59 7.38 7.76
CA VAL A 44 7.97 7.77 6.40
C VAL A 44 6.77 7.69 5.45
N MET A 45 6.01 6.60 5.47
CA MET A 45 4.82 6.46 4.64
C MET A 45 3.78 7.54 4.95
N CYS A 46 3.52 7.80 6.23
CA CYS A 46 2.56 8.82 6.66
C CYS A 46 3.00 10.22 6.26
N HIS A 47 4.28 10.53 6.43
CA HIS A 47 4.86 11.79 6.02
C HIS A 47 4.72 11.98 4.50
N MET A 48 5.12 10.99 3.70
CA MET A 48 5.01 11.06 2.26
C MET A 48 3.55 11.20 1.77
N GLU A 49 2.58 10.59 2.45
CA GLU A 49 1.15 10.74 2.15
C GLU A 49 0.60 12.14 2.47
N THR A 50 1.11 12.80 3.52
CA THR A 50 0.55 14.05 4.06
C THR A 50 1.42 15.29 3.81
N PHE A 51 2.61 15.14 3.24
CA PHE A 51 3.56 16.22 3.04
C PHE A 51 3.04 17.28 2.07
N LYS A 52 2.79 18.48 2.60
CA LYS A 52 2.35 19.66 1.83
C LYS A 52 3.47 20.70 1.63
N GLY A 53 4.74 20.28 1.74
CA GLY A 53 5.88 21.21 1.69
C GLY A 53 6.21 21.87 3.02
N VAL A 54 5.47 21.54 4.10
CA VAL A 54 5.74 21.97 5.47
C VAL A 54 5.91 20.74 6.34
N VAL A 55 6.81 20.84 7.32
CA VAL A 55 7.06 19.79 8.30
C VAL A 55 5.88 19.75 9.26
N ASP A 56 5.11 18.68 9.19
CA ASP A 56 4.06 18.38 10.16
C ASP A 56 4.31 16.96 10.71
N CYS A 57 4.04 16.77 11.99
CA CYS A 57 4.17 15.49 12.70
C CYS A 57 3.12 14.46 12.28
N CYS A 58 2.58 14.60 11.06
CA CYS A 58 1.50 13.79 10.51
C CYS A 58 0.26 13.71 11.41
N GLY A 59 0.11 14.64 12.36
CA GLY A 59 -0.98 14.66 13.33
C GLY A 59 -0.88 13.64 14.48
N PHE A 60 0.25 12.96 14.68
CA PHE A 60 0.40 12.00 15.78
C PHE A 60 0.46 12.66 17.16
N SER A 61 -0.06 11.95 18.15
CA SER A 61 0.19 12.27 19.55
C SER A 61 1.68 12.18 19.90
N LYS A 62 2.07 12.79 21.02
CA LYS A 62 3.44 12.70 21.55
C LYS A 62 3.76 11.25 21.93
N GLU A 63 5.06 10.92 21.95
CA GLU A 63 5.56 9.60 22.35
C GLU A 63 4.92 9.15 23.68
N GLY A 64 4.21 8.02 23.64
CA GLY A 64 3.38 7.51 24.74
C GLY A 64 2.40 6.44 24.26
N GLU A 65 1.53 5.97 25.15
CA GLU A 65 0.57 4.89 24.86
C GLU A 65 -0.39 5.22 23.71
N GLU A 66 -0.87 6.46 23.65
CA GLU A 66 -1.77 6.91 22.58
C GLU A 66 -1.10 6.83 21.21
N GLN A 67 0.14 7.32 21.09
CA GLN A 67 0.89 7.22 19.84
C GLN A 67 1.15 5.77 19.44
N ILE A 68 1.34 4.85 20.40
CA ILE A 68 1.53 3.43 20.09
C ILE A 68 0.28 2.82 19.44
N GLU A 69 -0.91 3.14 19.95
CA GLU A 69 -2.16 2.68 19.35
C GLU A 69 -2.40 3.29 17.96
N GLU A 70 -2.14 4.59 17.79
CA GLU A 70 -2.19 5.26 16.48
C GLU A 70 -1.25 4.59 15.46
N LEU A 71 -0.03 4.25 15.87
CA LEU A 71 0.95 3.58 15.04
C LEU A 71 0.52 2.14 14.69
N LYS A 72 -0.08 1.40 15.64
CA LYS A 72 -0.61 0.05 15.38
C LYS A 72 -1.72 0.08 14.34
N ASP A 73 -2.67 0.99 14.50
CA ASP A 73 -3.78 1.16 13.55
C ASP A 73 -3.26 1.52 12.16
N LEU A 74 -2.31 2.45 12.08
CA LEU A 74 -1.75 2.87 10.82
C LEU A 74 -0.92 1.76 10.16
N ARG A 75 -0.17 0.99 10.95
CA ARG A 75 0.55 -0.19 10.47
C ARG A 75 -0.41 -1.22 9.88
N ASN A 76 -1.50 -1.53 10.58
CA ASN A 76 -2.53 -2.45 10.08
C ASN A 76 -3.16 -1.95 8.78
N LYS A 77 -3.43 -0.65 8.68
CA LYS A 77 -3.96 -0.01 7.47
C LYS A 77 -2.98 -0.12 6.29
N TYR A 78 -1.69 0.14 6.51
CA TYR A 78 -0.69 0.02 5.46
C TYR A 78 -0.47 -1.42 5.00
N VAL A 79 -0.37 -2.37 5.95
CA VAL A 79 -0.28 -3.80 5.62
C VAL A 79 -1.50 -4.25 4.81
N ALA A 80 -2.71 -3.87 5.22
CA ALA A 80 -3.92 -4.19 4.48
C ALA A 80 -3.90 -3.59 3.06
N LYS A 81 -3.49 -2.32 2.89
CA LYS A 81 -3.35 -1.71 1.56
C LYS A 81 -2.35 -2.47 0.67
N ILE A 82 -1.19 -2.84 1.22
CA ILE A 82 -0.13 -3.57 0.49
C ILE A 82 -0.63 -4.96 0.10
N LEU A 83 -1.20 -5.72 1.04
CA LEU A 83 -1.68 -7.08 0.77
C LEU A 83 -2.89 -7.10 -0.18
N LEU A 84 -3.71 -6.05 -0.17
CA LEU A 84 -4.91 -5.96 -1.00
C LEU A 84 -4.65 -5.26 -2.34
N VAL A 85 -3.43 -4.80 -2.65
CA VAL A 85 -3.18 -4.08 -3.91
C VAL A 85 -3.48 -4.97 -5.11
N ASP A 86 -2.97 -6.20 -5.10
CA ASP A 86 -3.20 -7.20 -6.15
C ASP A 86 -4.69 -7.58 -6.24
N PHE A 87 -5.35 -7.71 -5.09
CA PHE A 87 -6.78 -7.97 -5.07
C PHE A 87 -7.59 -6.80 -5.65
N ASN A 88 -7.18 -5.57 -5.37
CA ASN A 88 -7.84 -4.37 -5.90
C ASN A 88 -7.69 -4.24 -7.42
N GLU A 89 -6.60 -4.74 -8.01
CA GLU A 89 -6.43 -4.82 -9.46
C GLU A 89 -7.46 -5.76 -10.09
N VAL A 90 -7.63 -6.96 -9.52
CA VAL A 90 -8.55 -7.98 -10.04
C VAL A 90 -10.02 -7.69 -9.65
N LYS A 91 -10.26 -6.92 -8.60
CA LYS A 91 -11.60 -6.56 -8.10
C LYS A 91 -12.48 -5.92 -9.17
N LYS A 92 -11.90 -5.10 -10.04
CA LYS A 92 -12.66 -4.47 -11.13
C LYS A 92 -13.15 -5.52 -12.14
N GLU A 93 -12.30 -6.48 -12.47
CA GLU A 93 -12.62 -7.57 -13.37
C GLU A 93 -13.68 -8.49 -12.80
N ILE A 94 -13.51 -8.95 -11.56
CA ILE A 94 -14.48 -9.81 -10.86
C ILE A 94 -15.85 -9.13 -10.79
N LYS A 95 -15.90 -7.82 -10.51
CA LYS A 95 -17.17 -7.07 -10.50
C LYS A 95 -17.84 -7.05 -11.88
N ARG A 96 -17.06 -6.88 -12.94
CA ARG A 96 -17.56 -6.92 -14.33
C ARG A 96 -18.10 -8.31 -14.66
N GLU A 97 -17.31 -9.36 -14.44
CA GLU A 97 -17.74 -10.75 -14.69
C GLU A 97 -18.97 -11.13 -13.87
N THR A 98 -19.04 -10.73 -12.60
CA THR A 98 -20.21 -10.97 -11.75
C THR A 98 -21.45 -10.27 -12.29
N HIS A 99 -21.31 -9.05 -12.80
CA HIS A 99 -22.42 -8.31 -13.39
C HIS A 99 -22.91 -8.98 -14.68
N GLU A 100 -22.01 -9.41 -15.56
CA GLU A 100 -22.36 -10.13 -16.78
C GLU A 100 -22.98 -11.51 -16.47
N TYR A 101 -22.45 -12.24 -15.49
CA TYR A 101 -23.01 -13.51 -15.02
C TYR A 101 -24.48 -13.36 -14.58
N LYS A 102 -24.81 -12.29 -13.86
CA LYS A 102 -26.20 -12.02 -13.42
C LYS A 102 -27.17 -11.77 -14.57
N LYS A 103 -26.68 -11.32 -15.73
CA LYS A 103 -27.50 -11.12 -16.95
C LYS A 103 -27.80 -12.42 -17.68
N LEU A 104 -27.08 -13.50 -17.39
CA LEU A 104 -27.25 -14.77 -18.09
C LEU A 104 -28.60 -15.43 -17.77
N PRO A 105 -29.19 -16.14 -18.75
CA PRO A 105 -30.35 -17.00 -18.51
C PRO A 105 -30.09 -18.01 -17.39
N ILE A 106 -31.13 -18.35 -16.63
CA ILE A 106 -31.04 -19.28 -15.48
C ILE A 106 -30.38 -20.61 -15.88
N LYS A 107 -30.75 -21.16 -17.03
CA LYS A 107 -30.18 -22.42 -17.54
C LYS A 107 -28.67 -22.35 -17.75
N GLU A 108 -28.18 -21.21 -18.23
CA GLU A 108 -26.75 -21.01 -18.46
C GLU A 108 -25.99 -20.82 -17.15
N ARG A 109 -26.56 -20.08 -16.19
CA ARG A 109 -26.03 -19.97 -14.83
C ARG A 109 -25.89 -21.34 -14.14
N MET A 110 -26.95 -22.14 -14.18
CA MET A 110 -26.93 -23.51 -13.65
C MET A 110 -25.86 -24.39 -14.31
N ARG A 111 -25.63 -24.25 -15.62
CA ARG A 111 -24.55 -24.97 -16.32
C ARG A 111 -23.18 -24.58 -15.77
N LEU A 112 -22.91 -23.27 -15.69
CA LEU A 112 -21.65 -22.73 -15.20
C LEU A 112 -21.38 -23.12 -13.73
N GLU A 113 -22.40 -23.11 -12.87
CA GLU A 113 -22.29 -23.55 -11.47
C GLU A 113 -21.91 -25.03 -11.37
N ASN A 114 -22.54 -25.89 -12.17
CA ASN A 114 -22.20 -27.31 -12.21
C ASN A 114 -20.77 -27.55 -12.69
N ASP A 115 -20.31 -26.81 -13.70
CA ASP A 115 -18.94 -26.93 -14.20
C ASP A 115 -17.91 -26.40 -13.19
N ALA A 116 -18.22 -25.30 -12.49
CA ALA A 116 -17.40 -24.77 -11.41
C ALA A 116 -17.27 -25.78 -10.26
N PHE A 117 -18.39 -26.39 -9.86
CA PHE A 117 -18.41 -27.41 -8.80
C PHE A 117 -17.53 -28.61 -9.15
N LYS A 118 -17.61 -29.12 -10.39
CA LYS A 118 -16.76 -30.22 -10.87
C LYS A 118 -15.27 -29.85 -10.81
N LYS A 119 -14.90 -28.66 -11.29
CA LYS A 119 -13.51 -28.18 -11.28
C LYS A 119 -12.96 -28.03 -9.86
N ILE A 120 -13.73 -27.44 -8.94
CA ILE A 120 -13.33 -27.27 -7.53
C ILE A 120 -13.14 -28.64 -6.88
N THR A 121 -14.10 -29.55 -7.06
CA THR A 121 -14.03 -30.90 -6.51
C THR A 121 -12.79 -31.66 -7.01
N ALA A 122 -12.45 -31.53 -8.30
CA ALA A 122 -11.25 -32.16 -8.86
C ALA A 122 -9.96 -31.64 -8.22
N ARG A 123 -9.85 -30.32 -8.01
CA ARG A 123 -8.68 -29.71 -7.36
C ARG A 123 -8.54 -30.15 -5.90
N VAL A 124 -9.64 -30.15 -5.14
CA VAL A 124 -9.65 -30.63 -3.76
C VAL A 124 -9.18 -32.08 -3.69
N LYS A 125 -9.69 -32.95 -4.56
CA LYS A 125 -9.24 -34.35 -4.63
C LYS A 125 -7.74 -34.50 -4.95
N GLN A 126 -7.17 -33.59 -5.75
CA GLN A 126 -5.73 -33.57 -6.01
C GLN A 126 -4.91 -33.15 -4.79
N MET A 127 -5.42 -32.21 -3.99
CA MET A 127 -4.73 -31.73 -2.78
C MET A 127 -4.80 -32.71 -1.60
N MET A 128 -5.75 -33.65 -1.63
CA MET A 128 -5.92 -34.69 -0.61
C MET A 128 -5.17 -36.00 -0.95
N LYS A 129 -4.40 -36.02 -2.03
CA LYS A 129 -3.47 -37.10 -2.37
C LYS A 129 -2.06 -36.74 -1.90
#